data_AF-A0A538HBH7-F1
#
_entry.id   AF-A0A538HBH7-F1
#
_cell.length_a   1.000
_cell.length_b   1.000
_cell.length_c   1.000
_cell.angle_alpha   90.00
_cell.angle_beta   90.00
_cell.angle_gamma   90.00
#
_symmetry.space_group_name_H-M   'P 1'
#
loop_
_entity.id
_entity.type
_entity.pdbx_description
1 polymer ?
#
loop_
_entity_poly.entity_id
_entity_poly.type
_entity_poly.pdbx_seq_one_letter_code
_entity_poly.pdbx_strand_id
1 'polypeptide(L)' 'MSEAEQALERAEALVQRLEEARWRLEATQDAEAATEVLSELAEIAREIETELAEARRRAEEDAREEP' A
#
# COMPACT_ATOMS: atom_id res chain seq x y z
N MET A 1 2.25 10.91 -17.00
CA MET A 1 2.24 10.74 -15.55
C MET A 1 3.67 10.59 -15.09
N SER A 2 4.09 11.35 -14.08
CA SER A 2 5.43 11.21 -13.51
C SER A 2 5.59 9.84 -12.85
N GLU A 3 6.83 9.46 -12.62
CA GLU A 3 7.14 8.23 -11.91
C GLU A 3 6.64 8.25 -10.45
N ALA A 4 6.51 9.44 -9.85
CA ALA A 4 5.93 9.64 -8.53
C ALA A 4 4.40 9.43 -8.53
N GLU A 5 3.70 9.95 -9.55
CA GLU A 5 2.25 9.74 -9.72
C GLU A 5 1.90 8.25 -9.88
N GLN A 6 2.71 7.50 -10.63
CA GLN A 6 2.52 6.06 -10.79
C GLN A 6 2.73 5.28 -9.48
N ALA A 7 3.69 5.70 -8.64
CA ALA A 7 3.90 5.10 -7.33
C ALA A 7 2.73 5.39 -6.38
N LEU A 8 2.17 6.60 -6.45
CA LEU A 8 0.98 6.96 -5.68
C LEU A 8 -0.25 6.15 -6.11
N GLU A 9 -0.48 5.98 -7.42
CA GLU A 9 -1.57 5.16 -7.96
C GLU A 9 -1.48 3.69 -7.49
N ARG A 10 -0.26 3.12 -7.45
CA ARG A 10 -0.05 1.78 -6.87
C ARG A 10 -0.36 1.74 -5.38
N ALA A 11 0.04 2.75 -4.62
CA ALA A 11 -0.29 2.84 -3.20
C ALA A 11 -1.81 2.92 -2.96
N GLU A 12 -2.53 3.68 -3.79
CA GLU A 12 -4.00 3.77 -3.71
C GLU A 12 -4.69 2.42 -3.99
N ALA A 13 -4.22 1.69 -5.00
CA ALA A 13 -4.72 0.34 -5.28
C ALA A 13 -4.44 -0.64 -4.13
N LEU A 14 -3.29 -0.52 -3.47
CA LEU A 14 -2.96 -1.31 -2.29
C LEU A 14 -3.85 -0.96 -1.08
N VAL A 15 -4.21 0.32 -0.91
CA VAL A 15 -5.16 0.74 0.14
C VAL A 15 -6.53 0.09 -0.07
N GLN A 16 -7.03 0.05 -1.31
CA GLN A 16 -8.28 -0.66 -1.61
C GLN A 16 -8.21 -2.14 -1.24
N ARG A 17 -7.11 -2.82 -1.58
CA ARG A 17 -6.88 -4.22 -1.19
C ARG A 17 -6.79 -4.40 0.33
N LEU A 18 -6.20 -3.43 1.04
CA LEU A 18 -6.13 -3.43 2.51
C LEU A 18 -7.53 -3.36 3.13
N GLU A 19 -8.41 -2.51 2.58
CA GLU A 19 -9.80 -2.40 3.04
C GLU A 19 -10.58 -3.70 2.81
N GLU A 20 -10.41 -4.33 1.66
CA GLU A 20 -11.01 -5.64 1.36
C GLU A 20 -10.51 -6.74 2.31
N ALA A 21 -9.21 -6.77 2.61
CA ALA A 21 -8.63 -7.69 3.58
C ALA A 21 -9.16 -7.42 5.00
N ARG A 22 -9.34 -6.16 5.38
CA ARG A 22 -9.94 -5.79 6.67
C ARG A 22 -11.38 -6.28 6.77
N TRP A 23 -12.19 -6.12 5.73
CA TRP A 23 -13.56 -6.64 5.71
C TRP A 23 -13.59 -8.17 5.84
N ARG A 24 -12.68 -8.87 5.17
CA ARG A 24 -12.54 -10.33 5.34
C ARG A 24 -12.20 -10.68 6.78
N LEU A 25 -11.28 -9.96 7.41
CA LEU A 25 -10.91 -10.18 8.81
C LEU A 25 -12.12 -10.00 9.74
N GLU A 26 -12.90 -8.93 9.56
CA GLU A 26 -14.09 -8.64 10.37
C GLU A 26 -15.17 -9.72 10.24
N ALA A 27 -15.26 -10.38 9.08
CA ALA A 27 -16.17 -11.51 8.85
C ALA A 27 -15.62 -12.87 9.32
N THR A 28 -14.34 -12.95 9.70
CA THR A 28 -13.68 -14.21 10.03
C THR A 28 -13.86 -14.55 11.52
N GLN A 29 -14.39 -15.75 11.79
CA GLN A 29 -14.63 -16.25 13.14
C GLN A 29 -13.63 -17.32 13.58
N ASP A 30 -12.92 -17.93 12.63
CA ASP A 30 -11.90 -18.92 12.89
C ASP A 30 -10.54 -18.25 13.18
N ALA A 31 -9.86 -18.69 14.23
CA ALA A 31 -8.63 -18.05 14.70
C ALA A 31 -7.44 -18.28 13.77
N GLU A 32 -7.36 -19.44 13.11
CA GLU A 32 -6.29 -19.75 12.17
C GLU A 32 -6.48 -18.91 10.90
N ALA A 33 -7.69 -18.89 10.35
CA ALA A 33 -8.04 -18.04 9.21
C ALA A 33 -7.83 -16.54 9.52
N ALA A 34 -8.17 -16.08 10.73
CA ALA A 34 -7.93 -14.69 11.13
C ALA A 34 -6.43 -14.35 11.15
N THR A 35 -5.58 -15.29 11.55
CA THR A 35 -4.12 -15.13 11.56
C THR A 35 -3.57 -15.00 10.13
N GLU A 36 -4.12 -15.76 9.18
CA GLU A 36 -3.76 -15.64 7.76
C GLU A 36 -4.13 -14.27 7.21
N VAL A 37 -5.35 -13.79 7.45
CA VAL A 37 -5.79 -12.47 6.98
C VAL A 37 -4.99 -11.34 7.64
N LEU A 38 -4.65 -11.46 8.93
CA LEU A 38 -3.77 -10.51 9.61
C LEU A 38 -2.36 -10.47 9.00
N SER A 39 -1.85 -11.61 8.55
CA SER A 39 -0.54 -11.69 7.87
C SER A 39 -0.59 -11.01 6.50
N GLU A 40 -1.66 -11.23 5.75
CA GLU A 40 -1.92 -10.54 4.47
C GLU A 40 -2.03 -9.01 4.68
N LEU A 41 -2.78 -8.56 5.68
CA LEU A 41 -2.90 -7.14 6.03
C LEU A 41 -1.53 -6.51 6.34
N ALA A 42 -0.69 -7.21 7.09
CA ALA A 42 0.66 -6.74 7.43
C ALA A 42 1.57 -6.67 6.19
N GLU A 43 1.40 -7.56 5.22
CA GLU A 43 2.13 -7.51 3.95
C GLU A 43 1.70 -6.33 3.09
N ILE A 44 0.38 -6.14 2.90
CA ILE A 44 -0.16 -5.00 2.15
C ILE A 44 0.30 -3.68 2.76
N ALA A 45 0.30 -3.55 4.10
CA ALA A 45 0.79 -2.35 4.78
C ALA A 45 2.27 -2.05 4.46
N ARG A 46 3.14 -3.06 4.43
CA ARG A 46 4.56 -2.89 4.04
C ARG A 46 4.73 -2.48 2.58
N GLU A 47 3.90 -3.02 1.69
CA GLU A 47 3.91 -2.62 0.27
C GLU A 47 3.47 -1.15 0.10
N ILE A 48 2.44 -0.71 0.82
CA ILE A 48 2.01 0.71 0.83
C ILE A 48 3.14 1.61 1.29
N GLU A 49 3.79 1.29 2.41
CA GLU A 49 4.92 2.08 2.93
C GLU A 49 6.06 2.19 1.90
N THR A 50 6.33 1.11 1.17
CA THR A 50 7.35 1.07 0.11
C THR A 50 7.00 2.00 -1.05
N GLU A 51 5.76 1.92 -1.57
CA GLU A 51 5.32 2.77 -2.68
C GLU A 51 5.27 4.25 -2.28
N LEU A 52 4.85 4.56 -1.04
CA LEU A 52 4.86 5.94 -0.54
C LEU A 52 6.28 6.49 -0.37
N ALA A 53 7.23 5.66 0.08
CA ALA A 53 8.64 6.06 0.16
C ALA A 53 9.23 6.34 -1.23
N GLU A 54 8.90 5.48 -2.21
CA GLU A 54 9.31 5.64 -3.60
C GLU A 54 8.71 6.90 -4.23
N ALA A 55 7.40 7.14 -4.04
CA ALA A 55 6.72 8.34 -4.52
C ALA A 55 7.36 9.62 -3.97
N ARG A 56 7.69 9.64 -2.67
CA ARG A 56 8.38 10.77 -2.04
C ARG A 56 9.77 11.00 -2.64
N ARG A 57 10.57 9.94 -2.78
CA ARG A 57 11.91 10.05 -3.36
C ARG A 57 11.86 10.63 -4.77
N ARG A 58 10.97 10.12 -5.61
CA ARG A 58 10.80 10.57 -7.00
C ARG A 58 10.31 12.00 -7.09
N ALA A 59 9.35 12.39 -6.25
CA ALA A 59 8.88 13.77 -6.20
C ALA A 59 9.98 14.76 -5.78
N GLU A 60 10.88 14.36 -4.88
CA GLU A 60 12.05 15.16 -4.50
C GLU A 60 13.10 15.25 -5.62
N GLU A 61 13.25 14.20 -6.43
CA GLU A 61 14.12 14.17 -7.61
C GLU A 61 13.56 15.08 -8.72
N ASP A 62 12.28 14.93 -9.06
CA ASP A 62 11.57 15.78 -10.04
C ASP A 62 11.70 17.28 -9.67
N ALA A 63 11.51 17.62 -8.40
CA ALA A 63 11.61 19.01 -7.90
C ALA A 63 13.05 19.58 -7.92
N ARG A 64 14.08 18.73 -7.98
CA ARG A 64 15.49 19.15 -8.11
C ARG A 64 15.91 19.30 -9.57
N GLU A 65 15.21 18.65 -10.50
CA GLU A 65 15.49 18.70 -11.94
C GLU A 65 14.78 19.85 -12.66
N GLU A 66 13.77 20.48 -12.05
CA GLU A 66 13.20 21.75 -12.52
C GLU A 66 14.12 22.96 -12.13
N PRO A 67 14.70 23.69 -13.12
CA PRO A 67 15.63 24.82 -12.89
C PRO A 67 14.95 26.15 -12.52
#